data_AF-A0A430R5C2-F1
#
_entry.id   AF-A0A430R5C2-F1
#
_cell.length_a   1.000
_cell.length_b   1.000
_cell.length_c   1.000
_cell.angle_alpha   90.00
_cell.angle_beta   90.00
_cell.angle_gamma   90.00
#
_symmetry.space_group_name_H-M   'P 1'
#
loop_
_entity.id
_entity.type
_entity.pdbx_description
1 polymer ?
#
loop_
_entity_poly.entity_id
_entity_poly.type
_entity_poly.pdbx_seq_one_letter_code
_entity_poly.pdbx_strand_id
1 'polypeptide(L)'
;MLNPEQEAVANHFTGPVLAIAGPGSGKTRTVVHRTARPIRQGVDPETVTAVTFPKKAAGEMRERLVHLVGEETATKVFTATFHSLAYHVLKDTGTVRVLPAEQARKLIGEILEDLQAPKKLTAKVAQGAFSRVKNSGGGRRELIALYADFSPYIERAWDAYEAYKEEKRLLDFDDLLHQAVHELSTDIDLQARWQHRARFLIVDEYQDTNLVQFNLLRLLLTSEENLMAVGDPNQAIYAWRGADFRLILEFKKHFPNATVYKLHTNYRSHNGIVTAAKKVITHNTQREDLDLKALRNGDLPTLVQAQSREDEALAVAEVVKRHLDQGTPPEEIAILLRSLAYSRPIEATLRRYRIPYTIVGGLSFWNRKEVQLYLHLLQAASGNPESTVEVLASLVPGMGPKKARKALETGK
;
A
#
# COMPACT_ATOMS: atom_id res chain seq x y z
N MET A 1 17.19 -22.19 -8.24
CA MET A 1 18.15 -22.28 -7.13
C MET A 1 18.32 -20.90 -6.51
N LEU A 2 18.53 -20.86 -5.19
CA LEU A 2 18.89 -19.65 -4.45
C LEU A 2 20.41 -19.43 -4.55
N ASN A 3 20.89 -18.20 -4.40
CA ASN A 3 22.33 -17.97 -4.20
C ASN A 3 22.70 -18.12 -2.70
N PRO A 4 24.00 -18.17 -2.34
CA PRO A 4 24.41 -18.34 -0.95
C PRO A 4 23.83 -17.29 0.03
N GLU A 5 23.69 -16.04 -0.41
CA GLU A 5 23.09 -14.96 0.41
C GLU A 5 21.61 -15.25 0.73
N GLN A 6 20.85 -15.65 -0.28
CA GLN A 6 19.44 -16.00 -0.16
C GLN A 6 19.25 -17.31 0.61
N GLU A 7 20.15 -18.29 0.45
CA GLU A 7 20.14 -19.52 1.23
C GLU A 7 20.40 -19.27 2.71
N ALA A 8 21.36 -18.39 3.05
CA ALA A 8 21.63 -18.02 4.43
C ALA A 8 20.39 -17.44 5.11
N VAL A 9 19.66 -16.56 4.41
CA VAL A 9 18.38 -16.02 4.88
C VAL A 9 17.33 -17.13 5.01
N ALA A 10 17.16 -17.96 3.98
CA ALA A 10 16.15 -19.02 3.96
C ALA A 10 16.38 -20.10 5.02
N ASN A 11 17.65 -20.37 5.36
CA ASN A 11 18.05 -21.39 6.33
C ASN A 11 18.06 -20.88 7.78
N HIS A 12 17.98 -19.58 8.01
CA HIS A 12 17.89 -19.03 9.36
C HIS A 12 16.57 -19.45 10.02
N PHE A 13 16.63 -20.36 11.00
CA PHE A 13 15.45 -21.03 11.52
C PHE A 13 14.77 -20.26 12.66
N THR A 14 15.47 -20.02 13.77
CA THR A 14 14.94 -19.38 14.98
C THR A 14 15.59 -18.03 15.24
N GLY A 15 14.85 -17.15 15.91
CA GLY A 15 15.29 -15.81 16.26
C GLY A 15 14.98 -14.77 15.18
N PRO A 16 15.17 -13.48 15.50
CA PRO A 16 14.84 -12.40 14.60
C PRO A 16 15.89 -12.28 13.49
N VAL A 17 15.42 -12.11 12.26
CA VAL A 17 16.27 -11.90 11.09
C VAL A 17 15.77 -10.73 10.27
N LEU A 18 16.70 -9.87 9.88
CA LEU A 18 16.48 -8.84 8.88
C LEU A 18 17.27 -9.18 7.61
N ALA A 19 16.58 -9.34 6.49
CA ALA A 19 17.22 -9.40 5.18
C ALA A 19 17.08 -8.04 4.49
N ILE A 20 18.20 -7.32 4.41
CA ILE A 20 18.30 -6.06 3.65
C ILE A 20 18.50 -6.43 2.18
N ALA A 21 17.45 -6.28 1.40
CA ALA A 21 17.37 -6.82 0.05
C ALA A 21 17.31 -5.70 -0.98
N GLY A 22 18.44 -5.41 -1.63
CA GLY A 22 18.49 -4.35 -2.62
C GLY A 22 17.58 -4.59 -3.84
N PRO A 23 17.35 -3.56 -4.68
CA PRO A 23 16.50 -3.69 -5.85
C PRO A 23 16.97 -4.83 -6.74
N GLY A 24 16.04 -5.66 -7.20
CA GLY A 24 16.35 -6.78 -8.10
C GLY A 24 17.15 -7.92 -7.47
N SER A 25 17.28 -7.99 -6.14
CA SER A 25 18.04 -9.04 -5.43
C SER A 25 17.32 -10.37 -5.25
N GLY A 26 16.07 -10.46 -5.71
CA GLY A 26 15.24 -11.64 -5.52
C GLY A 26 14.53 -11.69 -4.16
N LYS A 27 14.32 -10.54 -3.50
CA LYS A 27 13.56 -10.39 -2.24
C LYS A 27 12.37 -11.36 -2.10
N THR A 28 11.41 -11.29 -3.03
CA THR A 28 10.20 -12.12 -3.00
C THR A 28 10.52 -13.61 -3.07
N ARG A 29 11.56 -14.00 -3.81
CA ARG A 29 12.00 -15.41 -3.86
C ARG A 29 12.52 -15.84 -2.50
N THR A 30 13.37 -15.03 -1.86
CA THR A 30 13.91 -15.28 -0.52
C THR A 30 12.79 -15.41 0.51
N VAL A 31 11.83 -14.48 0.50
CA VAL A 31 10.65 -14.48 1.38
C VAL A 31 9.87 -15.78 1.23
N VAL A 32 9.47 -16.15 0.01
CA VAL A 32 8.69 -17.37 -0.25
C VAL A 32 9.43 -18.63 0.20
N HIS A 33 10.73 -18.74 -0.12
CA HIS A 33 11.53 -19.88 0.31
C HIS A 33 11.70 -19.95 1.83
N ARG A 34 11.85 -18.80 2.51
CA ARG A 34 11.92 -18.73 3.97
C ARG A 34 10.60 -19.06 4.65
N THR A 35 9.47 -18.68 4.06
CA THR A 35 8.14 -19.07 4.54
C THR A 35 7.93 -20.59 4.38
N ALA A 36 8.40 -21.18 3.28
CA ALA A 36 8.32 -22.62 3.05
C ALA A 36 9.29 -23.46 3.91
N ARG A 37 10.38 -22.87 4.41
CA ARG A 37 11.45 -23.62 5.09
C ARG A 37 10.98 -24.29 6.40
N PRO A 38 10.35 -23.59 7.36
CA PRO A 38 9.86 -24.23 8.58
C PRO A 38 8.90 -25.38 8.31
N ILE A 39 8.00 -25.17 7.35
CA ILE A 39 6.99 -26.16 6.94
C ILE A 39 7.67 -27.46 6.45
N ARG A 40 8.69 -27.34 5.61
CA ARG A 40 9.48 -28.48 5.12
C ARG A 40 10.28 -29.18 6.22
N GLN A 41 10.49 -28.52 7.36
CA GLN A 41 11.15 -29.08 8.54
C GLN A 41 10.15 -29.60 9.58
N GLY A 42 8.87 -29.75 9.21
CA GLY A 42 7.83 -30.35 10.05
C GLY A 42 7.09 -29.36 10.95
N VAL A 43 7.29 -28.06 10.80
CA VAL A 43 6.47 -27.05 11.48
C VAL A 43 5.07 -27.05 10.88
N ASP A 44 4.05 -27.01 11.76
CA ASP A 44 2.67 -26.87 11.35
C ASP A 44 2.46 -25.57 10.54
N PRO A 45 2.01 -25.66 9.27
CA PRO A 45 1.74 -24.50 8.42
C PRO A 45 0.80 -23.46 9.04
N GLU A 46 -0.12 -23.85 9.91
CA GLU A 46 -1.06 -22.93 10.56
C GLU A 46 -0.37 -21.98 11.56
N THR A 47 0.85 -22.32 11.98
CA THR A 47 1.71 -21.49 12.86
C THR A 47 2.64 -20.55 12.08
N VAL A 48 2.51 -20.51 10.76
CA VAL A 48 3.29 -19.63 9.87
C VAL A 48 2.40 -18.52 9.34
N THR A 49 2.79 -17.27 9.62
CA THR A 49 2.11 -16.06 9.16
C THR A 49 3.03 -15.24 8.26
N ALA A 50 2.54 -14.83 7.09
CA ALA A 50 3.25 -13.97 6.16
C ALA A 50 2.45 -12.70 5.86
N VAL A 51 3.05 -11.54 6.11
CA VAL A 51 2.44 -10.22 5.97
C VAL A 51 3.12 -9.43 4.86
N THR A 52 2.33 -8.79 4.02
CA THR A 52 2.80 -7.89 2.95
C THR A 52 1.88 -6.66 2.84
N PHE A 53 2.21 -5.71 1.96
CA PHE A 53 1.47 -4.45 1.84
C PHE A 53 0.29 -4.53 0.88
N PRO A 54 0.48 -4.77 -0.43
CA PRO A 54 -0.63 -4.84 -1.35
C PRO A 54 -1.26 -6.24 -1.35
N LYS A 55 -2.60 -6.29 -1.45
CA LYS A 55 -3.34 -7.57 -1.61
C LYS A 55 -2.80 -8.42 -2.77
N LYS A 56 -2.35 -7.77 -3.86
CA LYS A 56 -1.73 -8.46 -5.00
C LYS A 56 -0.47 -9.22 -4.60
N ALA A 57 0.41 -8.62 -3.79
CA ALA A 57 1.62 -9.31 -3.32
C ALA A 57 1.27 -10.49 -2.41
N ALA A 58 0.20 -10.41 -1.61
CA ALA A 58 -0.24 -11.53 -0.78
C ALA A 58 -0.71 -12.70 -1.66
N GLY A 59 -1.46 -12.41 -2.74
CA GLY A 59 -1.86 -13.40 -3.74
C GLY A 59 -0.67 -14.03 -4.46
N GLU A 60 0.24 -13.21 -5.00
CA GLU A 60 1.46 -13.68 -5.67
C GLU A 60 2.36 -14.51 -4.73
N MET A 61 2.46 -14.14 -3.46
CA MET A 61 3.21 -14.91 -2.45
C MET A 61 2.58 -16.29 -2.22
N ARG A 62 1.25 -16.35 -2.09
CA ARG A 62 0.52 -17.61 -1.93
C ARG A 62 0.69 -18.53 -3.14
N GLU A 63 0.51 -18.01 -4.36
CA GLU A 63 0.72 -18.78 -5.59
C GLU A 63 2.14 -19.37 -5.65
N ARG A 64 3.16 -18.59 -5.31
CA ARG A 64 4.53 -19.08 -5.26
C ARG A 64 4.77 -20.11 -4.15
N LEU A 65 4.09 -20.00 -3.02
CA LEU A 65 4.13 -21.00 -1.95
C LEU A 65 3.51 -22.33 -2.39
N VAL A 66 2.40 -22.30 -3.13
CA VAL A 66 1.77 -23.52 -3.69
C VAL A 66 2.78 -24.34 -4.49
N HIS A 67 3.59 -23.70 -5.31
CA HIS A 67 4.64 -24.38 -6.08
C HIS A 67 5.76 -25.00 -5.22
N LEU A 68 5.94 -24.56 -3.96
CA LEU A 68 6.99 -25.06 -3.08
C LEU A 68 6.52 -26.13 -2.09
N VAL A 69 5.29 -26.02 -1.58
CA VAL A 69 4.79 -26.90 -0.50
C VAL A 69 3.48 -27.62 -0.86
N GLY A 70 2.92 -27.38 -2.04
CA GLY A 70 1.62 -27.92 -2.44
C GLY A 70 0.46 -27.02 -2.01
N GLU A 71 -0.69 -27.17 -2.69
CA GLU A 71 -1.85 -26.31 -2.47
C GLU A 71 -2.44 -26.47 -1.07
N GLU A 72 -2.68 -27.70 -0.63
CA GLU A 72 -3.27 -27.98 0.69
C GLU A 72 -2.45 -27.33 1.81
N THR A 73 -1.13 -27.50 1.79
CA THR A 73 -0.22 -26.93 2.78
C THR A 73 -0.13 -25.41 2.68
N ALA A 74 -0.03 -24.86 1.47
CA ALA A 74 0.01 -23.40 1.28
C ALA A 74 -1.29 -22.73 1.72
N THR A 75 -2.43 -23.43 1.67
CA THR A 75 -3.71 -22.87 2.11
C THR A 75 -3.79 -22.61 3.61
N LYS A 76 -3.10 -23.42 4.40
CA LYS A 76 -3.02 -23.37 5.86
C LYS A 76 -2.15 -22.20 6.37
N VAL A 77 -1.16 -21.77 5.57
CA VAL A 77 -0.33 -20.60 5.88
C VAL A 77 -1.16 -19.31 5.85
N PHE A 78 -1.12 -18.54 6.93
CA PHE A 78 -1.84 -17.27 6.99
C PHE A 78 -1.09 -16.19 6.21
N THR A 79 -1.44 -15.98 4.95
CA THR A 79 -0.85 -14.95 4.09
C THR A 79 -1.81 -13.78 3.93
N ALA A 80 -1.44 -12.59 4.41
CA ALA A 80 -2.36 -11.47 4.48
C ALA A 80 -1.66 -10.10 4.32
N THR A 81 -2.47 -9.05 4.21
CA THR A 81 -2.00 -7.68 4.45
C THR A 81 -2.11 -7.33 5.93
N PHE A 82 -1.43 -6.27 6.41
CA PHE A 82 -1.56 -5.79 7.78
C PHE A 82 -3.02 -5.56 8.21
N HIS A 83 -3.83 -4.97 7.33
CA HIS A 83 -5.25 -4.70 7.61
C HIS A 83 -6.09 -5.97 7.60
N SER A 84 -5.75 -6.92 6.74
CA SER A 84 -6.39 -8.24 6.75
C SER A 84 -6.05 -9.00 8.04
N LEU A 85 -4.80 -8.97 8.48
CA LEU A 85 -4.36 -9.53 9.76
C LEU A 85 -5.14 -8.91 10.92
N ALA A 86 -5.17 -7.58 11.01
CA ALA A 86 -5.92 -6.87 12.05
C ALA A 86 -7.42 -7.19 12.02
N TYR A 87 -8.03 -7.25 10.83
CA TYR A 87 -9.43 -7.66 10.69
C TYR A 87 -9.67 -9.09 11.22
N HIS A 88 -8.79 -10.04 10.93
CA HIS A 88 -8.92 -11.41 11.43
C HIS A 88 -8.76 -11.50 12.95
N VAL A 89 -7.82 -10.75 13.53
CA VAL A 89 -7.67 -10.63 14.98
C VAL A 89 -8.98 -10.16 15.62
N LEU A 90 -9.56 -9.08 15.09
CA LEU A 90 -10.80 -8.52 15.62
C LEU A 90 -12.02 -9.43 15.39
N LYS A 91 -12.02 -10.22 14.33
CA LYS A 91 -13.10 -11.19 14.08
C LYS A 91 -13.16 -12.27 15.16
N ASP A 92 -12.02 -12.59 15.78
CA ASP A 92 -11.97 -13.54 16.89
C ASP A 92 -12.49 -12.95 18.21
N THR A 93 -12.66 -11.62 18.30
CA THR A 93 -13.29 -10.95 19.46
C THR A 93 -14.77 -10.70 19.27
N GLY A 94 -15.26 -10.72 18.02
CA GLY A 94 -16.69 -10.62 17.73
C GLY A 94 -17.02 -10.11 16.34
N THR A 95 -18.20 -9.50 16.21
CA THR A 95 -18.65 -8.95 14.92
C THR A 95 -17.98 -7.62 14.62
N VAL A 96 -17.19 -7.59 13.55
CA VAL A 96 -16.51 -6.37 13.07
C VAL A 96 -17.31 -5.73 11.96
N ARG A 97 -17.73 -4.47 12.15
CA ARG A 97 -18.42 -3.68 11.13
C ARG A 97 -17.49 -2.64 10.55
N VAL A 98 -17.03 -2.87 9.31
CA VAL A 98 -16.07 -2.00 8.63
C VAL A 98 -16.79 -0.93 7.82
N LEU A 99 -16.39 0.33 7.98
CA LEU A 99 -16.81 1.45 7.15
C LEU A 99 -15.86 1.58 5.93
N PRO A 100 -16.31 1.29 4.71
CA PRO A 100 -15.47 1.38 3.52
C PRO A 100 -14.97 2.80 3.26
N ALA A 101 -13.77 2.93 2.68
CA ALA A 101 -13.12 4.22 2.47
C ALA A 101 -13.95 5.24 1.66
N GLU A 102 -14.77 4.76 0.72
CA GLU A 102 -15.67 5.61 -0.08
C GLU A 102 -16.86 6.12 0.74
N GLN A 103 -17.46 5.27 1.57
CA GLN A 103 -18.55 5.66 2.48
C GLN A 103 -18.03 6.60 3.57
N ALA A 104 -16.85 6.31 4.13
CA ALA A 104 -16.17 7.23 5.05
C ALA A 104 -15.96 8.60 4.39
N ARG A 105 -15.55 8.65 3.12
CA ARG A 105 -15.34 9.91 2.41
C ARG A 105 -16.66 10.66 2.17
N LYS A 106 -17.75 9.95 1.83
CA LYS A 106 -19.08 10.56 1.69
C LYS A 106 -19.54 11.19 3.00
N LEU A 107 -19.45 10.45 4.10
CA LEU A 107 -19.79 10.92 5.44
C LEU A 107 -18.96 12.15 5.85
N ILE A 108 -17.64 12.13 5.63
CA ILE A 108 -16.79 13.29 5.89
C ILE A 108 -17.23 14.50 5.05
N GLY A 109 -17.65 14.27 3.80
CA GLY A 109 -18.21 15.33 2.95
C GLY A 109 -19.48 15.95 3.54
N GLU A 110 -20.43 15.12 3.98
CA GLU A 110 -21.68 15.55 4.62
C GLU A 110 -21.40 16.37 5.89
N ILE A 111 -20.49 15.90 6.75
CA ILE A 111 -20.06 16.61 7.96
C ILE A 111 -19.45 17.98 7.62
N LEU A 112 -18.58 18.05 6.59
CA LEU A 112 -17.97 19.31 6.18
C LEU A 112 -19.01 20.31 5.62
N GLU A 113 -20.04 19.81 4.92
CA GLU A 113 -21.15 20.64 4.44
C GLU A 113 -21.97 21.21 5.60
N ASP A 114 -22.30 20.39 6.59
CA ASP A 114 -23.04 20.82 7.78
C ASP A 114 -22.25 21.84 8.62
N LEU A 115 -20.92 21.69 8.66
CA LEU A 115 -20.01 22.65 9.30
C LEU A 115 -19.80 23.93 8.47
N GLN A 116 -20.35 24.02 7.27
CA GLN A 116 -20.13 25.12 6.31
C GLN A 116 -18.64 25.36 6.04
N ALA A 117 -17.88 24.28 5.90
CA ALA A 117 -16.45 24.35 5.70
C ALA A 117 -16.08 25.02 4.35
N PRO A 118 -14.91 25.70 4.26
CA PRO A 118 -14.44 26.28 3.01
C PRO A 118 -14.34 25.24 1.90
N LYS A 119 -14.80 25.56 0.68
CA LYS A 119 -14.78 24.61 -0.47
C LYS A 119 -13.40 24.04 -0.82
N LYS A 120 -12.33 24.71 -0.42
CA LYS A 120 -10.95 24.23 -0.58
C LYS A 120 -10.64 23.02 0.32
N LEU A 121 -11.32 22.90 1.47
CA LEU A 121 -11.25 21.73 2.33
C LEU A 121 -12.20 20.65 1.80
N THR A 122 -11.67 19.79 0.94
CA THR A 122 -12.43 18.66 0.41
C THR A 122 -12.44 17.48 1.38
N ALA A 123 -13.44 16.60 1.27
CA ALA A 123 -13.50 15.36 2.06
C ALA A 123 -12.25 14.49 1.91
N LYS A 124 -11.60 14.51 0.74
CA LYS A 124 -10.33 13.80 0.49
C LYS A 124 -9.18 14.38 1.33
N VAL A 125 -9.12 15.71 1.45
CA VAL A 125 -8.10 16.39 2.26
C VAL A 125 -8.31 16.07 3.74
N ALA A 126 -9.55 16.21 4.23
CA ALA A 126 -9.89 15.88 5.61
C ALA A 126 -9.61 14.39 5.93
N GLN A 127 -10.06 13.46 5.08
CA GLN A 127 -9.77 12.02 5.24
C GLN A 127 -8.26 11.74 5.27
N GLY A 128 -7.47 12.40 4.42
CA GLY A 128 -6.01 12.27 4.44
C GLY A 128 -5.37 12.80 5.72
N ALA A 129 -5.90 13.89 6.26
CA ALA A 129 -5.47 14.44 7.53
C ALA A 129 -5.79 13.47 8.68
N PHE A 130 -7.00 12.90 8.69
CA PHE A 130 -7.43 11.94 9.70
C PHE A 130 -6.54 10.70 9.71
N SER A 131 -6.31 10.12 8.53
CA SER A 131 -5.46 8.94 8.38
C SER A 131 -4.02 9.22 8.82
N ARG A 132 -3.50 10.43 8.58
CA ARG A 132 -2.15 10.81 9.03
C ARG A 132 -2.04 10.79 10.55
N VAL A 133 -3.01 11.35 11.28
CA VAL A 133 -3.03 11.33 12.75
C VAL A 133 -3.00 9.91 13.29
N LYS A 134 -3.84 9.03 12.72
CA LYS A 134 -3.88 7.62 13.15
C LYS A 134 -2.56 6.90 12.87
N ASN A 135 -1.89 7.20 11.76
CA ASN A 135 -0.72 6.43 11.33
C ASN A 135 0.64 7.01 11.78
N SER A 136 0.73 8.29 12.14
CA SER A 136 2.01 8.93 12.49
C SER A 136 2.37 8.86 13.98
N GLY A 137 1.46 8.37 14.84
CA GLY A 137 1.62 8.48 16.30
C GLY A 137 1.52 9.93 16.82
N GLY A 138 1.26 10.87 15.92
CA GLY A 138 1.10 12.29 16.20
C GLY A 138 -0.25 12.56 16.83
N GLY A 139 -0.27 13.23 17.98
CA GLY A 139 -1.51 13.69 18.58
C GLY A 139 -2.22 14.72 17.70
N ARG A 140 -3.51 14.97 17.98
CA ARG A 140 -4.38 15.97 17.31
C ARG A 140 -3.70 17.33 17.06
N ARG A 141 -2.75 17.73 17.93
CA ARG A 141 -1.93 18.95 17.79
C ARG A 141 -1.04 19.00 16.53
N GLU A 142 -0.50 17.89 16.06
CA GLU A 142 0.33 17.87 14.84
C GLU A 142 -0.50 18.15 13.58
N LEU A 143 -1.78 17.75 13.59
CA LEU A 143 -2.71 18.00 12.49
C LEU A 143 -3.10 19.48 12.38
N ILE A 144 -3.28 20.15 13.53
CA ILE A 144 -3.56 21.60 13.61
C ILE A 144 -2.44 22.40 12.91
N ALA A 145 -1.19 22.00 13.11
CA ALA A 145 -0.04 22.68 12.51
C ALA A 145 0.06 22.48 10.99
N LEU A 146 -0.29 21.29 10.48
CA LEU A 146 -0.21 20.97 9.06
C LEU A 146 -1.32 21.61 8.21
N TYR A 147 -2.44 21.97 8.84
CA TYR A 147 -3.61 22.52 8.18
C TYR A 147 -4.11 23.78 8.90
N ALA A 148 -3.18 24.67 9.28
CA ALA A 148 -3.49 25.86 10.07
C ALA A 148 -4.69 26.67 9.53
N ASP A 149 -4.79 26.83 8.21
CA ASP A 149 -5.88 27.54 7.53
C ASP A 149 -7.27 26.88 7.68
N PHE A 150 -7.31 25.59 8.04
CA PHE A 150 -8.53 24.78 8.13
C PHE A 150 -8.72 24.11 9.49
N SER A 151 -7.83 24.37 10.46
CA SER A 151 -7.78 23.67 11.74
C SER A 151 -9.14 23.50 12.44
N PRO A 152 -9.93 24.58 12.68
CA PRO A 152 -11.18 24.44 13.44
C PRO A 152 -12.21 23.56 12.72
N TYR A 153 -12.20 23.53 11.38
CA TYR A 153 -13.10 22.67 10.61
C TYR A 153 -12.66 21.22 10.63
N ILE A 154 -11.36 20.95 10.49
CA ILE A 154 -10.83 19.58 10.52
C ILE A 154 -11.02 18.96 11.90
N GLU A 155 -10.80 19.73 12.97
CA GLU A 155 -11.01 19.29 14.34
C GLU A 155 -12.47 18.94 14.62
N ARG A 156 -13.40 19.84 14.29
CA ARG A 156 -14.83 19.58 14.47
C ARG A 156 -15.33 18.43 13.59
N ALA A 157 -14.80 18.32 12.37
CA ALA A 157 -15.14 17.23 11.48
C ALA A 157 -14.62 15.88 12.00
N TRP A 158 -13.43 15.87 12.61
CA TRP A 158 -12.88 14.68 13.27
C TRP A 158 -13.79 14.25 14.42
N ASP A 159 -14.16 15.17 15.31
CA ASP A 159 -15.01 14.85 16.46
C ASP A 159 -16.36 14.29 16.04
N ALA A 160 -17.01 14.92 15.05
CA ALA A 160 -18.27 14.43 14.51
C ALA A 160 -18.12 13.06 13.82
N TYR A 161 -17.01 12.83 13.11
CA TYR A 161 -16.74 11.58 12.42
C TYR A 161 -16.47 10.42 13.38
N GLU A 162 -15.64 10.62 14.40
CA GLU A 162 -15.36 9.61 15.42
C GLU A 162 -16.60 9.32 16.27
N ALA A 163 -17.37 10.35 16.68
CA ALA A 163 -18.63 10.16 17.40
C ALA A 163 -19.65 9.34 16.60
N TYR A 164 -19.78 9.61 15.29
CA TYR A 164 -20.67 8.82 14.42
C TYR A 164 -20.24 7.34 14.38
N LYS A 165 -18.95 7.08 14.22
CA LYS A 165 -18.43 5.72 14.18
C LYS A 165 -18.63 5.00 15.50
N GLU A 166 -18.41 5.68 16.63
CA GLU A 166 -18.63 5.13 17.96
C GLU A 166 -20.10 4.78 18.19
N GLU A 167 -21.03 5.70 17.90
CA GLU A 167 -22.48 5.47 18.02
C GLU A 167 -22.94 4.25 17.20
N LYS A 168 -22.41 4.12 15.97
CA LYS A 168 -22.77 3.02 15.06
C LYS A 168 -21.91 1.77 15.25
N ARG A 169 -20.91 1.78 16.14
CA ARG A 169 -19.90 0.73 16.33
C ARG A 169 -19.25 0.31 15.01
N LEU A 170 -18.76 1.30 14.26
CA LEU A 170 -18.09 1.13 12.98
C LEU A 170 -16.59 1.36 13.14
N LEU A 171 -15.79 0.58 12.41
CA LEU A 171 -14.34 0.78 12.30
C LEU A 171 -14.00 1.18 10.86
N ASP A 172 -13.28 2.28 10.68
CA ASP A 172 -12.65 2.58 9.40
C ASP A 172 -11.38 1.74 9.20
N PHE A 173 -10.71 1.92 8.06
CA PHE A 173 -9.55 1.12 7.71
C PHE A 173 -8.37 1.33 8.67
N ASP A 174 -8.14 2.56 9.13
CA ASP A 174 -7.05 2.86 10.05
C ASP A 174 -7.38 2.37 11.48
N ASP A 175 -8.66 2.42 11.87
CA ASP A 175 -9.13 1.90 13.17
C ASP A 175 -8.85 0.41 13.35
N LEU A 176 -8.92 -0.39 12.27
CA LEU A 176 -8.68 -1.83 12.35
C LEU A 176 -7.33 -2.13 13.01
N LEU A 177 -6.27 -1.40 12.63
CA LEU A 177 -4.93 -1.61 13.18
C LEU A 177 -4.88 -1.25 14.66
N HIS A 178 -5.41 -0.08 15.03
CA HIS A 178 -5.40 0.40 16.41
C HIS A 178 -6.24 -0.48 17.34
N GLN A 179 -7.44 -0.87 16.90
CA GLN A 179 -8.29 -1.75 17.68
C GLN A 179 -7.65 -3.13 17.83
N ALA A 180 -7.04 -3.69 16.77
CA ALA A 180 -6.37 -4.99 16.89
C ALA A 180 -5.19 -4.95 17.88
N VAL A 181 -4.42 -3.86 17.87
CA VAL A 181 -3.36 -3.63 18.87
C VAL A 181 -3.95 -3.54 20.27
N HIS A 182 -5.06 -2.82 20.43
CA HIS A 182 -5.76 -2.70 21.71
C HIS A 182 -6.20 -4.07 22.25
N GLU A 183 -7.00 -4.82 21.47
CA GLU A 183 -7.52 -6.13 21.88
C GLU A 183 -6.40 -7.12 22.21
N LEU A 184 -5.35 -7.19 21.39
CA LEU A 184 -4.20 -8.08 21.66
C LEU A 184 -3.39 -7.65 22.90
N SER A 185 -3.43 -6.38 23.28
CA SER A 185 -2.73 -5.89 24.46
C SER A 185 -3.51 -6.07 25.76
N THR A 186 -4.83 -6.24 25.67
CA THR A 186 -5.74 -6.33 26.83
C THR A 186 -6.27 -7.74 27.07
N ASP A 187 -6.41 -8.55 26.02
CA ASP A 187 -6.83 -9.95 26.10
C ASP A 187 -5.63 -10.89 25.90
N ILE A 188 -5.13 -11.43 27.01
CA ILE A 188 -3.96 -12.33 27.02
C ILE A 188 -4.22 -13.66 26.30
N ASP A 189 -5.47 -14.15 26.31
CA ASP A 189 -5.82 -15.41 25.66
C ASP A 189 -5.89 -15.21 24.14
N LEU A 190 -6.45 -14.09 23.68
CA LEU A 190 -6.40 -13.69 22.28
C LEU A 190 -4.96 -13.53 21.82
N GLN A 191 -4.13 -12.84 22.61
CA GLN A 191 -2.72 -12.67 22.31
C GLN A 191 -2.01 -14.02 22.16
N ALA A 192 -2.18 -14.94 23.12
CA ALA A 192 -1.54 -16.25 23.09
C ALA A 192 -1.97 -17.09 21.86
N ARG A 193 -3.26 -17.05 21.49
CA ARG A 193 -3.76 -17.72 20.27
C ARG A 193 -3.07 -17.18 19.02
N TRP A 194 -2.97 -15.86 18.90
CA TRP A 194 -2.35 -15.22 17.74
C TRP A 194 -0.83 -15.33 17.71
N GLN A 195 -0.17 -15.34 18.87
CA GLN A 195 1.25 -15.69 18.99
C GLN A 195 1.54 -17.13 18.56
N HIS A 196 0.67 -18.08 18.90
CA HIS A 196 0.79 -19.46 18.40
C HIS A 196 0.64 -19.53 16.88
N ARG A 197 -0.36 -18.83 16.33
CA ARG A 197 -0.59 -18.75 14.87
C ARG A 197 0.54 -18.04 14.12
N ALA A 198 1.22 -17.10 14.77
CA ALA A 198 2.35 -16.35 14.24
C ALA A 198 3.70 -16.81 14.81
N ARG A 199 3.81 -18.09 15.22
CA ARG A 199 5.06 -18.67 15.74
C ARG A 199 6.24 -18.42 14.80
N PHE A 200 6.00 -18.43 13.48
CA PHE A 200 6.92 -17.88 12.49
C PHE A 200 6.24 -16.72 11.76
N LEU A 201 6.76 -15.51 11.97
CA LEU A 201 6.21 -14.29 11.40
C LEU A 201 7.13 -13.75 10.30
N ILE A 202 6.64 -13.72 9.07
CA ILE A 202 7.36 -13.22 7.91
C ILE A 202 6.74 -11.89 7.49
N VAL A 203 7.55 -10.85 7.31
CA VAL A 203 7.10 -9.51 6.92
C VAL A 203 7.89 -9.04 5.71
N ASP A 204 7.21 -8.88 4.58
CA ASP A 204 7.75 -8.29 3.35
C ASP A 204 7.50 -6.77 3.32
N GLU A 205 8.33 -6.05 2.56
CA GLU A 205 8.31 -4.59 2.45
C GLU A 205 8.40 -3.86 3.82
N TYR A 206 9.23 -4.37 4.74
CA TYR A 206 9.33 -3.85 6.12
C TYR A 206 9.72 -2.36 6.21
N GLN A 207 10.35 -1.81 5.17
CA GLN A 207 10.66 -0.37 5.12
C GLN A 207 9.42 0.53 5.08
N ASP A 208 8.26 -0.01 4.69
CA ASP A 208 7.01 0.73 4.56
C ASP A 208 6.13 0.62 5.82
N THR A 209 6.63 -0.05 6.87
CA THR A 209 5.94 -0.23 8.15
C THR A 209 5.83 1.08 8.91
N ASN A 210 4.66 1.33 9.52
CA ASN A 210 4.45 2.43 10.45
C ASN A 210 4.43 1.94 11.91
N LEU A 211 4.34 2.87 12.87
CA LEU A 211 4.44 2.52 14.29
C LEU A 211 3.30 1.61 14.79
N VAL A 212 2.06 1.82 14.35
CA VAL A 212 0.93 0.96 14.77
C VAL A 212 1.08 -0.47 14.22
N GLN A 213 1.55 -0.60 12.97
CA GLN A 213 1.86 -1.90 12.38
C GLN A 213 3.02 -2.58 13.11
N PHE A 214 4.07 -1.84 13.47
CA PHE A 214 5.17 -2.35 14.27
C PHE A 214 4.69 -2.87 15.63
N ASN A 215 3.85 -2.11 16.32
CA ASN A 215 3.27 -2.52 17.61
C ASN A 215 2.41 -3.78 17.46
N LEU A 216 1.62 -3.88 16.39
CA LEU A 216 0.86 -5.09 16.06
C LEU A 216 1.81 -6.29 15.90
N LEU A 217 2.90 -6.16 15.14
CA LEU A 217 3.88 -7.24 14.99
C LEU A 217 4.49 -7.64 16.34
N ARG A 218 4.87 -6.66 17.19
CA ARG A 218 5.47 -6.94 18.51
C ARG A 218 4.54 -7.75 19.41
N LEU A 219 3.23 -7.49 19.37
CA LEU A 219 2.25 -8.25 20.16
C LEU A 219 2.10 -9.71 19.69
N LEU A 220 2.38 -9.99 18.42
CA LEU A 220 2.31 -11.32 17.82
C LEU A 220 3.57 -12.16 18.03
N LEU A 221 4.67 -11.57 18.49
CA LEU A 221 5.92 -12.30 18.70
C LEU A 221 5.94 -12.98 20.07
N THR A 222 6.40 -14.23 20.08
CA THR A 222 6.76 -14.96 21.30
C THR A 222 8.16 -14.57 21.78
N SER A 223 8.60 -15.12 22.91
CA SER A 223 9.97 -14.94 23.43
C SER A 223 11.08 -15.42 22.48
N GLU A 224 10.77 -16.34 21.56
CA GLU A 224 11.73 -16.79 20.54
C GLU A 224 11.98 -15.72 19.45
N GLU A 225 11.08 -14.75 19.32
CA GLU A 225 11.15 -13.66 18.33
C GLU A 225 11.46 -14.17 16.91
N ASN A 226 10.81 -15.26 16.46
CA ASN A 226 10.97 -15.84 15.11
C ASN A 226 10.36 -14.95 14.01
N LEU A 227 10.79 -13.69 13.97
CA LEU A 227 10.47 -12.68 12.99
C LEU A 227 11.47 -12.75 11.84
N MET A 228 10.99 -12.84 10.62
CA MET A 228 11.76 -12.57 9.42
C MET A 228 11.23 -11.30 8.76
N ALA A 229 11.97 -10.21 8.87
CA ALA A 229 11.70 -8.97 8.15
C ALA A 229 12.55 -8.89 6.89
N VAL A 230 11.94 -8.46 5.77
CA VAL A 230 12.66 -8.22 4.52
C VAL A 230 12.26 -6.88 3.94
N GLY A 231 13.25 -6.10 3.51
CA GLY A 231 13.00 -4.77 2.96
C GLY A 231 14.26 -4.10 2.45
N ASP A 232 14.08 -2.91 1.90
CA ASP A 232 15.17 -2.03 1.48
C ASP A 232 14.91 -0.61 2.00
N PRO A 233 15.67 -0.11 2.98
CA PRO A 233 15.48 1.25 3.48
C PRO A 233 15.62 2.31 2.38
N ASN A 234 16.39 2.04 1.32
CA ASN A 234 16.56 2.95 0.19
C ASN A 234 15.32 3.01 -0.73
N GLN A 235 14.34 2.13 -0.53
CA GLN A 235 13.07 2.10 -1.29
C GLN A 235 11.87 2.60 -0.50
N ALA A 236 12.06 3.16 0.70
CA ALA A 236 10.98 3.69 1.52
C ALA A 236 10.39 4.97 0.90
N ILE A 237 9.29 4.83 0.14
CA ILE A 237 8.63 5.94 -0.57
C ILE A 237 7.24 6.31 -0.01
N TYR A 238 6.79 5.62 1.05
CA TYR A 238 5.46 5.80 1.65
C TYR A 238 5.45 6.63 2.94
N ALA A 239 6.51 7.40 3.24
CA ALA A 239 6.58 8.25 4.43
C ALA A 239 5.38 9.22 4.56
N TRP A 240 4.83 9.70 3.44
CA TRP A 240 3.63 10.56 3.41
C TRP A 240 2.34 9.87 3.92
N ARG A 241 2.34 8.54 4.01
CA ARG A 241 1.30 7.69 4.62
C ARG A 241 1.60 7.29 6.07
N GLY A 242 2.68 7.82 6.66
CA GLY A 242 3.10 7.52 8.03
C GLY A 242 4.08 6.35 8.15
N ALA A 243 4.57 5.77 7.05
CA ALA A 243 5.64 4.78 7.10
C ALA A 243 6.90 5.38 7.73
N ASP A 244 7.54 4.63 8.62
CA ASP A 244 8.75 5.07 9.31
C ASP A 244 9.92 4.15 8.96
N PHE A 245 10.71 4.58 7.97
CA PHE A 245 11.90 3.85 7.51
C PHE A 245 12.97 3.69 8.60
N ARG A 246 12.89 4.45 9.71
CA ARG A 246 13.80 4.25 10.85
C ARG A 246 13.58 2.90 11.50
N LEU A 247 12.38 2.32 11.45
CA LEU A 247 12.09 0.99 12.00
C LEU A 247 12.93 -0.12 11.35
N ILE A 248 13.20 0.00 10.04
CA ILE A 248 14.08 -0.95 9.34
C ILE A 248 15.56 -0.62 9.59
N LEU A 249 15.96 0.65 9.61
CA LEU A 249 17.35 1.05 9.87
C LEU A 249 17.79 0.71 11.29
N GLU A 250 16.89 0.87 12.25
CA GLU A 250 17.12 0.64 13.68
C GLU A 250 16.67 -0.73 14.14
N PHE A 251 16.50 -1.69 13.21
CA PHE A 251 15.97 -3.02 13.52
C PHE A 251 16.70 -3.71 14.68
N LYS A 252 18.04 -3.60 14.75
CA LYS A 252 18.83 -4.17 15.85
C LYS A 252 18.62 -3.49 17.21
N LYS A 253 18.13 -2.24 17.23
CA LYS A 253 17.71 -1.58 18.49
C LYS A 253 16.42 -2.21 19.02
N HIS A 254 15.51 -2.58 18.12
CA HIS A 254 14.24 -3.23 18.46
C HIS A 254 14.37 -4.73 18.73
N PHE A 255 15.33 -5.39 18.07
CA PHE A 255 15.62 -6.81 18.16
C PHE A 255 17.13 -7.02 18.36
N PRO A 256 17.66 -6.92 19.60
CA PRO A 256 19.10 -6.97 19.87
C PRO A 256 19.80 -8.23 19.37
N ASN A 257 19.10 -9.37 19.42
CA ASN A 257 19.60 -10.67 18.97
C ASN A 257 19.46 -10.89 17.45
N ALA A 258 19.05 -9.86 16.69
CA ALA A 258 18.78 -10.03 15.28
C ALA A 258 20.02 -10.32 14.45
N THR A 259 19.91 -11.32 13.58
CA THR A 259 20.87 -11.56 12.51
C THR A 259 20.50 -10.70 11.30
N VAL A 260 21.47 -10.00 10.72
CA VAL A 260 21.26 -9.17 9.54
C VAL A 260 21.98 -9.78 8.35
N TYR A 261 21.23 -10.08 7.29
CA TYR A 261 21.76 -10.51 6.01
C TYR A 261 21.59 -9.42 4.97
N LYS A 262 22.55 -9.28 4.07
CA LYS A 262 22.50 -8.33 2.97
C LYS A 262 22.48 -9.09 1.64
N LEU A 263 21.49 -8.81 0.80
CA LEU A 263 21.39 -9.39 -0.54
C LEU A 263 21.93 -8.39 -1.56
N HIS A 264 23.17 -8.59 -1.98
CA HIS A 264 23.92 -7.65 -2.82
C HIS A 264 23.72 -7.92 -4.32
N THR A 265 23.40 -9.16 -4.68
CA THR A 265 23.38 -9.57 -6.09
C THR A 265 22.13 -9.06 -6.79
N ASN A 266 22.27 -8.23 -7.85
CA ASN A 266 21.16 -7.76 -8.68
C ASN A 266 21.03 -8.63 -9.95
N TYR A 267 19.86 -9.27 -10.09
CA TYR A 267 19.52 -10.14 -11.22
C TYR A 267 18.73 -9.42 -12.32
N ARG A 268 18.16 -8.25 -12.00
CA ARG A 268 17.17 -7.58 -12.84
C ARG A 268 17.82 -6.69 -13.90
N SER A 269 18.74 -5.83 -13.48
CA SER A 269 19.23 -4.68 -14.24
C SER A 269 20.67 -4.87 -14.68
N HIS A 270 21.03 -4.22 -15.78
CA HIS A 270 22.41 -4.15 -16.25
C HIS A 270 23.29 -3.29 -15.32
N ASN A 271 24.59 -3.55 -15.31
CA ASN A 271 25.58 -2.83 -14.50
C ASN A 271 25.57 -1.31 -14.73
N GLY A 272 25.32 -0.82 -15.95
CA GLY A 272 25.16 0.62 -16.20
C GLY A 272 24.00 1.26 -15.43
N ILE A 273 22.81 0.63 -15.42
CA ILE A 273 21.65 1.10 -14.64
C ILE A 273 21.96 1.05 -13.14
N VAL A 274 22.55 -0.05 -12.66
CA VAL A 274 22.90 -0.20 -11.23
C VAL A 274 23.93 0.85 -10.81
N THR A 275 24.90 1.17 -11.66
CA THR A 275 25.91 2.20 -11.42
C THR A 275 25.28 3.59 -11.32
N ALA A 276 24.36 3.92 -12.23
CA ALA A 276 23.63 5.19 -12.18
C ALA A 276 22.80 5.31 -10.89
N ALA A 277 22.06 4.25 -10.53
CA ALA A 277 21.27 4.22 -9.31
C ALA A 277 22.14 4.37 -8.04
N LYS A 278 23.30 3.70 -7.98
CA LYS A 278 24.27 3.84 -6.89
C LYS A 278 24.75 5.28 -6.73
N LYS A 279 25.11 5.95 -7.83
CA LYS A 279 25.56 7.35 -7.78
C LYS A 279 24.48 8.31 -7.27
N VAL A 280 23.21 8.03 -7.55
CA VAL A 280 22.10 8.85 -7.04
C VAL A 280 21.93 8.62 -5.54
N ILE A 281 21.80 7.37 -5.10
CA ILE A 281 21.46 7.05 -3.70
C ILE A 281 22.57 7.44 -2.69
N THR A 282 23.83 7.60 -3.13
CA THR A 282 24.93 8.03 -2.25
C THR A 282 24.79 9.44 -1.69
N HIS A 283 23.90 10.26 -2.26
CA HIS A 283 23.61 11.60 -1.74
C HIS A 283 22.72 11.59 -0.49
N ASN A 284 22.06 10.46 -0.17
CA ASN A 284 21.26 10.35 1.04
C ASN A 284 22.15 10.14 2.28
N THR A 285 21.86 10.88 3.35
CA THR A 285 22.62 10.81 4.61
C THR A 285 22.14 9.70 5.55
N GLN A 286 20.85 9.38 5.53
CA GLN A 286 20.25 8.31 6.32
C GLN A 286 19.89 7.14 5.40
N ARG A 287 20.81 6.19 5.29
CA ARG A 287 20.68 5.04 4.39
C ARG A 287 21.46 3.83 4.91
N GLU A 288 21.13 2.67 4.35
CA GLU A 288 21.98 1.49 4.47
C GLU A 288 22.89 1.39 3.24
N ASP A 289 24.19 1.24 3.48
CA ASP A 289 25.15 0.95 2.41
C ASP A 289 25.04 -0.50 1.96
N LEU A 290 24.59 -0.67 0.72
CA LEU A 290 24.46 -1.94 0.05
C LEU A 290 25.26 -1.93 -1.26
N ASP A 291 26.36 -2.67 -1.28
CA ASP A 291 27.19 -2.80 -2.49
C ASP A 291 26.52 -3.72 -3.53
N LEU A 292 25.60 -3.17 -4.32
CA LEU A 292 24.86 -3.92 -5.34
C LEU A 292 25.76 -4.41 -6.49
N LYS A 293 25.73 -5.71 -6.81
CA LYS A 293 26.50 -6.31 -7.90
C LYS A 293 25.56 -6.81 -9.00
N ALA A 294 25.57 -6.15 -10.16
CA ALA A 294 24.77 -6.58 -11.30
C ALA A 294 25.39 -7.80 -11.97
N LEU A 295 24.57 -8.81 -12.29
CA LEU A 295 25.02 -9.98 -13.07
C LEU A 295 24.93 -9.77 -14.59
N ARG A 296 24.23 -8.72 -15.02
CA ARG A 296 24.03 -8.41 -16.43
C ARG A 296 24.92 -7.23 -16.83
N ASN A 297 25.58 -7.33 -17.97
CA ASN A 297 26.38 -6.23 -18.53
C ASN A 297 25.52 -5.39 -19.48
N GLY A 298 25.69 -4.07 -19.47
CA GLY A 298 25.01 -3.15 -20.37
C GLY A 298 25.34 -1.69 -20.09
N ASP A 299 24.94 -0.82 -21.01
CA ASP A 299 25.37 0.58 -21.01
C ASP A 299 24.69 1.44 -19.93
N LEU A 300 25.26 2.63 -19.73
CA LEU A 300 24.65 3.66 -18.90
C LEU A 300 23.31 4.12 -19.50
N PRO A 301 22.32 4.51 -18.67
CA PRO A 301 21.09 5.11 -19.16
C PRO A 301 21.37 6.36 -19.99
N THR A 302 20.62 6.54 -21.08
CA THR A 302 20.69 7.75 -21.91
C THR A 302 19.88 8.88 -21.28
N LEU A 303 20.47 10.07 -21.21
CA LEU A 303 19.79 11.31 -20.82
C LEU A 303 19.41 12.08 -22.08
N VAL A 304 18.12 12.43 -22.21
CA VAL A 304 17.62 13.31 -23.28
C VAL A 304 17.09 14.58 -22.63
N GLN A 305 17.57 15.73 -23.08
CA GLN A 305 17.07 17.04 -22.68
C GLN A 305 16.15 17.58 -23.77
N ALA A 306 14.90 17.89 -23.40
CA ALA A 306 13.90 18.47 -24.29
C ALA A 306 13.65 19.93 -23.92
N GLN A 307 13.30 20.76 -24.91
CA GLN A 307 13.06 22.20 -24.71
C GLN A 307 11.64 22.49 -24.18
N SER A 308 10.69 21.60 -24.47
CA SER A 308 9.30 21.68 -24.00
C SER A 308 8.77 20.30 -23.60
N ARG A 309 7.57 20.27 -22.99
CA ARG A 309 6.89 19.00 -22.66
C ARG A 309 6.39 18.29 -23.90
N GLU A 310 6.09 19.04 -24.95
CA GLU A 310 5.71 18.53 -26.26
C GLU A 310 6.92 17.87 -26.95
N ASP A 311 8.11 18.44 -26.80
CA ASP A 311 9.36 17.85 -27.31
C ASP A 311 9.77 16.60 -26.52
N GLU A 312 9.61 16.61 -25.20
CA GLU A 312 9.78 15.41 -24.35
C GLU A 312 8.78 14.33 -24.78
N ALA A 313 7.53 14.75 -24.97
CA ALA A 313 6.45 14.14 -25.74
C ALA A 313 6.92 13.24 -26.88
N LEU A 314 7.49 13.95 -27.86
CA LEU A 314 7.95 13.42 -29.11
C LEU A 314 9.14 12.48 -28.93
N ALA A 315 10.15 12.89 -28.16
CA ALA A 315 11.35 12.09 -27.92
C ALA A 315 11.02 10.75 -27.27
N VAL A 316 10.10 10.72 -26.30
CA VAL A 316 9.63 9.46 -25.69
C VAL A 316 8.93 8.59 -26.72
N ALA A 317 8.01 9.14 -27.51
CA ALA A 317 7.29 8.37 -28.54
C ALA A 317 8.23 7.80 -29.61
N GLU A 318 9.26 8.54 -30.01
CA GLU A 318 10.29 8.07 -30.95
C GLU A 318 11.11 6.91 -30.38
N VAL A 319 11.51 6.99 -29.10
CA VAL A 319 12.23 5.90 -28.42
C VAL A 319 11.35 4.65 -28.31
N VAL A 320 10.08 4.81 -27.89
CA VAL A 320 9.14 3.69 -27.78
C VAL A 320 8.91 3.05 -29.16
N LYS A 321 8.64 3.87 -30.19
CA LYS A 321 8.42 3.38 -31.54
C LYS A 321 9.64 2.61 -32.06
N ARG A 322 10.86 3.11 -31.84
CA ARG A 322 12.09 2.41 -32.23
C ARG A 322 12.18 1.01 -31.62
N HIS A 323 11.85 0.86 -30.34
CA HIS A 323 11.85 -0.45 -29.68
C HIS A 323 10.76 -1.39 -30.20
N LEU A 324 9.56 -0.85 -30.47
CA LEU A 324 8.47 -1.62 -31.09
C LEU A 324 8.84 -2.09 -32.51
N ASP A 325 9.43 -1.21 -33.31
CA ASP A 325 9.90 -1.52 -34.68
C ASP A 325 11.03 -2.59 -34.66
N GLN A 326 11.79 -2.68 -33.56
CA GLN A 326 12.79 -3.72 -33.30
C GLN A 326 12.19 -5.03 -32.75
N GLY A 327 10.86 -5.10 -32.58
CA GLY A 327 10.15 -6.28 -32.11
C GLY A 327 10.07 -6.41 -30.58
N THR A 328 10.40 -5.38 -29.81
CA THR A 328 10.17 -5.39 -28.35
C THR A 328 8.67 -5.40 -28.07
N PRO A 329 8.12 -6.34 -27.28
CA PRO A 329 6.71 -6.35 -26.94
C PRO A 329 6.30 -5.06 -26.19
N PRO A 330 5.13 -4.46 -26.48
CA PRO A 330 4.68 -3.25 -25.79
C PRO A 330 4.64 -3.37 -24.26
N GLU A 331 4.30 -4.55 -23.75
CA GLU A 331 4.23 -4.88 -22.33
C GLU A 331 5.59 -4.87 -21.61
N GLU A 332 6.70 -4.94 -22.35
CA GLU A 332 8.06 -4.80 -21.80
C GLU A 332 8.52 -3.34 -21.71
N ILE A 333 7.71 -2.39 -22.19
CA ILE A 333 8.01 -0.95 -22.19
C ILE A 333 7.15 -0.24 -21.14
N ALA A 334 7.80 0.48 -20.23
CA ALA A 334 7.13 1.29 -19.22
C ALA A 334 7.58 2.75 -19.26
N ILE A 335 6.63 3.68 -19.20
CA ILE A 335 6.89 5.11 -19.03
C ILE A 335 6.54 5.49 -17.59
N LEU A 336 7.55 5.90 -16.82
CA LEU A 336 7.39 6.26 -15.41
C LEU A 336 7.39 7.78 -15.26
N LEU A 337 6.34 8.31 -14.64
CA LEU A 337 6.16 9.74 -14.41
C LEU A 337 6.10 10.03 -12.91
N ARG A 338 6.63 11.18 -12.50
CA ARG A 338 6.54 11.62 -11.09
C ARG A 338 5.09 11.84 -10.64
N SER A 339 4.25 12.33 -11.56
CA SER A 339 2.84 12.65 -11.34
C SER A 339 2.05 12.37 -12.62
N LEU A 340 0.83 11.85 -12.47
CA LEU A 340 -0.11 11.67 -13.58
C LEU A 340 -0.55 13.00 -14.20
N ALA A 341 -0.32 14.14 -13.53
CA ALA A 341 -0.54 15.46 -14.14
C ALA A 341 0.34 15.68 -15.39
N TYR A 342 1.45 14.95 -15.52
CA TYR A 342 2.36 15.02 -16.66
C TYR A 342 2.03 14.03 -17.78
N SER A 343 0.98 13.18 -17.64
CA SER A 343 0.69 12.15 -18.64
C SER A 343 0.11 12.72 -19.93
N ARG A 344 -0.64 13.83 -19.88
CA ARG A 344 -1.44 14.31 -21.02
C ARG A 344 -0.62 14.52 -22.32
N PRO A 345 0.55 15.20 -22.32
CA PRO A 345 1.34 15.38 -23.55
C PRO A 345 1.86 14.04 -24.11
N ILE A 346 2.30 13.14 -23.23
CA ILE A 346 2.75 11.79 -23.58
C ILE A 346 1.62 11.01 -24.23
N GLU A 347 0.45 10.96 -23.59
CA GLU A 347 -0.72 10.27 -24.10
C GLU A 347 -1.18 10.80 -25.46
N ALA A 348 -1.25 12.12 -25.62
CA ALA A 348 -1.64 12.74 -26.89
C ALA A 348 -0.68 12.36 -28.01
N THR A 349 0.62 12.31 -27.71
CA THR A 349 1.67 11.96 -28.67
C THR A 349 1.63 10.47 -29.03
N LEU A 350 1.53 9.58 -28.04
CA LEU A 350 1.38 8.13 -28.28
C LEU A 350 0.14 7.84 -29.13
N ARG A 351 -1.01 8.50 -28.86
CA ARG A 351 -2.22 8.38 -29.69
C ARG A 351 -2.00 8.86 -31.12
N ARG A 352 -1.35 10.02 -31.29
CA ARG A 352 -1.02 10.57 -32.62
C ARG A 352 -0.18 9.60 -33.46
N TYR A 353 0.76 8.90 -32.82
CA TYR A 353 1.60 7.88 -33.47
C TYR A 353 0.99 6.47 -33.46
N ARG A 354 -0.25 6.31 -33.00
CA ARG A 354 -0.95 5.01 -32.89
C ARG A 354 -0.17 3.97 -32.08
N ILE A 355 0.58 4.40 -31.07
CA ILE A 355 1.28 3.53 -30.15
C ILE A 355 0.31 3.06 -29.07
N PRO A 356 0.09 1.74 -28.90
CA PRO A 356 -0.80 1.22 -27.87
C PRO A 356 -0.21 1.47 -26.48
N TYR A 357 -1.04 1.90 -25.53
CA TYR A 357 -0.59 2.16 -24.16
C TYR A 357 -1.71 1.91 -23.14
N THR A 358 -1.33 1.64 -21.90
CA THR A 358 -2.23 1.54 -20.75
C THR A 358 -1.74 2.46 -19.64
N ILE A 359 -2.66 3.13 -18.94
CA ILE A 359 -2.35 3.97 -17.79
C ILE A 359 -2.59 3.17 -16.51
N VAL A 360 -1.54 2.97 -15.72
CA VAL A 360 -1.65 2.38 -14.38
C VAL A 360 -1.82 3.50 -13.35
N GLY A 361 -2.80 3.36 -12.45
CA GLY A 361 -3.08 4.35 -11.40
C GLY A 361 -3.90 5.57 -11.88
N GLY A 362 -4.34 5.58 -13.13
CA GLY A 362 -5.33 6.55 -13.64
C GLY A 362 -6.69 6.39 -12.97
N LEU A 363 -7.65 7.25 -13.34
CA LEU A 363 -9.03 7.08 -12.89
C LEU A 363 -9.52 5.69 -13.34
N SER A 364 -9.93 4.85 -12.39
CA SER A 364 -10.62 3.59 -12.69
C SER A 364 -11.72 3.87 -13.71
N PHE A 365 -11.89 2.99 -14.70
CA PHE A 365 -13.00 3.09 -15.66
C PHE A 365 -14.32 3.33 -14.93
N TRP A 366 -14.55 2.56 -13.86
CA TRP A 366 -15.73 2.67 -13.02
C TRP A 366 -15.87 4.03 -12.34
N ASN A 367 -14.79 4.73 -12.01
CA ASN A 367 -14.83 6.00 -11.28
C ASN A 367 -14.97 7.22 -12.19
N ARG A 368 -15.00 7.03 -13.51
CA ARG A 368 -15.22 8.14 -14.45
C ARG A 368 -16.62 8.70 -14.27
N LYS A 369 -16.77 10.03 -14.31
CA LYS A 369 -18.06 10.69 -14.06
C LYS A 369 -19.13 10.19 -15.02
N GLU A 370 -18.77 9.99 -16.29
CA GLU A 370 -19.68 9.47 -17.31
C GLU A 370 -20.12 8.03 -17.00
N VAL A 371 -19.20 7.18 -16.54
CA VAL A 371 -19.47 5.77 -16.21
C VAL A 371 -20.27 5.65 -14.92
N GLN A 372 -19.92 6.42 -13.87
CA GLN A 372 -20.68 6.53 -12.63
C GLN A 372 -22.11 7.01 -12.90
N LEU A 373 -22.27 8.01 -13.76
CA LEU A 373 -23.60 8.50 -14.15
C LEU A 373 -24.42 7.40 -14.85
N TYR A 374 -23.80 6.63 -15.76
CA TYR A 374 -24.48 5.52 -16.42
C TYR A 374 -24.85 4.39 -15.43
N LEU A 375 -23.98 4.08 -14.48
CA LEU A 375 -24.28 3.12 -13.41
C LEU A 375 -25.41 3.60 -12.52
N HIS A 376 -25.41 4.86 -12.10
CA HIS A 376 -26.49 5.45 -11.32
C HIS A 376 -27.80 5.47 -12.11
N LEU A 377 -27.78 5.69 -13.43
CA LEU A 377 -28.97 5.55 -14.29
C LEU A 377 -29.54 4.12 -14.25
N LEU A 378 -28.69 3.11 -14.40
CA LEU A 378 -29.11 1.70 -14.35
C LEU A 378 -29.66 1.32 -12.96
N GLN A 379 -28.99 1.77 -11.90
CA GLN A 379 -29.42 1.52 -10.52
C GLN A 379 -30.72 2.27 -10.17
N ALA A 380 -30.87 3.50 -10.64
CA ALA A 380 -32.11 4.27 -10.50
C ALA A 380 -33.28 3.58 -11.22
N ALA A 381 -33.05 3.06 -12.44
CA ALA A 381 -34.05 2.28 -13.17
C ALA A 381 -34.45 0.98 -12.44
N SER A 382 -33.53 0.40 -11.65
CA SER A 382 -33.83 -0.74 -10.76
C SER A 382 -34.49 -0.36 -9.43
N GLY A 383 -34.81 0.93 -9.22
CA GLY A 383 -35.51 1.42 -8.03
C GLY A 383 -34.60 1.86 -6.88
N ASN A 384 -33.29 2.06 -7.10
CA ASN A 384 -32.38 2.57 -6.07
C ASN A 384 -32.56 4.09 -5.85
N PRO A 385 -33.12 4.56 -4.72
CA PRO A 385 -33.47 5.97 -4.53
C PRO A 385 -32.24 6.89 -4.46
N GLU A 386 -31.14 6.43 -3.87
CA GLU A 386 -29.89 7.19 -3.77
C GLU A 386 -29.28 7.40 -5.16
N SER A 387 -29.36 6.41 -6.04
CA SER A 387 -28.90 6.55 -7.42
C SER A 387 -29.77 7.53 -8.21
N THR A 388 -31.07 7.57 -7.96
CA THR A 388 -31.98 8.57 -8.54
C THR A 388 -31.58 10.00 -8.12
N VAL A 389 -31.19 10.20 -6.86
CA VAL A 389 -30.66 11.49 -6.37
C VAL A 389 -29.41 11.91 -7.15
N GLU A 390 -28.44 11.01 -7.32
CA GLU A 390 -27.18 11.30 -8.03
C GLU A 390 -27.40 11.59 -9.52
N VAL A 391 -28.33 10.88 -10.18
CA VAL A 391 -28.73 11.15 -11.57
C VAL A 391 -29.33 12.55 -11.70
N LEU A 392 -30.31 12.88 -10.85
CA LEU A 392 -30.97 14.20 -10.88
C LEU A 392 -29.96 15.32 -10.61
N ALA A 393 -29.08 15.14 -9.63
CA ALA A 393 -28.05 16.12 -9.29
C ALA A 393 -27.01 16.32 -10.41
N SER A 394 -26.77 15.29 -11.22
CA SER A 394 -25.80 15.34 -12.32
C SER A 394 -26.38 15.88 -13.63
N LEU A 395 -27.66 15.60 -13.92
CA LEU A 395 -28.29 15.92 -15.20
C LEU A 395 -29.17 17.18 -15.18
N VAL A 396 -29.71 17.57 -14.02
CA VAL A 396 -30.63 18.72 -13.93
C VAL A 396 -29.88 19.97 -13.48
N PRO A 397 -29.74 21.00 -14.35
CA PRO A 397 -29.03 22.23 -14.00
C PRO A 397 -29.62 22.90 -12.74
N GLY A 398 -28.76 23.25 -11.78
CA GLY A 398 -29.16 23.93 -10.54
C GLY A 398 -29.79 23.02 -9.47
N MET A 399 -29.88 21.71 -9.73
CA MET A 399 -30.33 20.70 -8.79
C MET A 399 -29.11 20.05 -8.12
N GLY A 400 -28.91 20.28 -6.83
CA GLY A 400 -27.90 19.58 -6.03
C GLY A 400 -28.49 18.35 -5.33
N PRO A 401 -27.66 17.45 -4.75
CA PRO A 401 -28.12 16.22 -4.11
C PRO A 401 -29.21 16.46 -3.06
N LYS A 402 -29.07 17.50 -2.23
CA LYS A 402 -30.06 17.87 -1.21
C LYS A 402 -31.42 18.29 -1.79
N LYS A 403 -31.42 19.02 -2.92
CA LYS A 403 -32.66 19.41 -3.61
C LYS A 403 -33.30 18.20 -4.30
N ALA A 404 -32.50 17.34 -4.93
CA ALA A 404 -32.97 16.12 -5.57
C ALA A 404 -33.59 15.14 -4.55
N ARG A 405 -32.97 14.95 -3.38
CA ARG A 405 -33.53 14.12 -2.31
C ARG A 405 -34.87 14.66 -1.80
N LYS A 406 -34.95 15.96 -1.56
CA LYS A 406 -36.20 16.62 -1.16
C LYS A 406 -37.30 16.53 -2.23
N ALA A 407 -36.95 16.64 -3.51
CA ALA A 407 -37.87 16.49 -4.64
C ALA A 407 -38.49 15.08 -4.64
N LEU A 408 -37.65 14.04 -4.52
CA LEU A 408 -38.09 12.65 -4.45
C LEU A 408 -38.97 12.36 -3.23
N GLU A 409 -38.66 12.91 -2.05
CA GLU A 409 -39.47 12.77 -0.84
C GLU A 409 -40.83 13.47 -0.93
N THR A 410 -40.90 14.58 -1.67
CA THR A 410 -42.11 15.43 -1.76
C THR A 410 -42.96 15.19 -3.02
N GLY A 411 -42.49 14.34 -3.95
CA GLY A 411 -43.18 14.04 -5.21
C GLY A 411 -43.29 15.22 -6.18
N LYS A 412 -42.46 16.25 -6.01
CA LYS A 412 -42.37 17.44 -6.87
C LYS A 412 -41.09 17.39 -7.70
#